data_AF-A0A9D2K725-F1
#
_entry.id   AF-A0A9D2K725-F1
#
_cell.length_a   1.000
_cell.length_b   1.000
_cell.length_c   1.000
_cell.angle_alpha   90.00
_cell.angle_beta   90.00
_cell.angle_gamma   90.00
#
_symmetry.space_group_name_H-M   'P 1'
#
loop_
_entity.id
_entity.type
_entity.pdbx_description
1 polymer ?
#
loop_
_entity_poly.entity_id
_entity_poly.type
_entity_poly.pdbx_seq_one_letter_code
_entity_poly.pdbx_strand_id
1 'polypeptide(L)' 'LNIRHKLIRPYTPRHNGKVERSHREDQKRFYSCHSFCSLDDFAKQLAVHNRRSNNFPMRPLSWLSPIEFTVQYV' A
#
# COMPACT_ATOMS: atom_id res chain seq x y z
N LEU A 1 4.05 -3.67 -22.32
CA LEU A 1 3.56 -2.56 -21.47
C LEU A 1 4.27 -1.29 -21.92
N ASN A 2 3.57 -0.35 -22.58
CA ASN A 2 4.15 0.89 -23.12
C ASN A 2 4.30 1.97 -22.02
N ILE A 3 4.96 1.62 -20.90
CA ILE A 3 5.04 2.45 -19.68
C ILE A 3 6.33 3.28 -19.70
N ARG A 4 6.20 4.60 -19.49
CA ARG A 4 7.35 5.50 -19.38
C ARG A 4 7.98 5.39 -17.99
N HIS A 5 9.25 5.00 -17.95
CA HIS A 5 10.03 4.99 -16.72
C HIS A 5 10.48 6.39 -16.34
N LYS A 6 10.18 6.82 -15.11
CA LYS A 6 10.61 8.11 -14.55
C LYS A 6 11.58 7.88 -13.41
N LEU A 7 12.84 8.27 -13.60
CA LEU A 7 13.85 8.25 -12.55
C LEU A 7 13.71 9.49 -11.65
N ILE A 8 13.96 9.30 -10.35
CA ILE A 8 14.05 10.36 -9.36
C ILE A 8 15.54 10.62 -9.09
N ARG A 9 15.92 11.89 -8.91
CA ARG A 9 17.31 12.27 -8.67
C ARG A 9 17.79 11.73 -7.30
N PRO A 10 19.02 11.22 -7.17
CA PRO A 10 19.56 10.83 -5.88
C PRO A 10 19.46 11.95 -4.84
N TYR A 11 19.32 11.58 -3.56
CA TYR A 11 19.23 12.51 -2.42
C TYR A 11 18.00 13.46 -2.43
N THR A 12 16.91 13.05 -3.06
CA THR A 12 15.64 13.80 -3.05
C THR A 12 14.51 13.03 -2.34
N PRO A 13 14.65 12.75 -1.01
CA PRO A 13 13.71 11.90 -0.27
C PRO A 13 12.27 12.43 -0.26
N ARG A 14 12.08 13.75 -0.49
CA ARG A 14 10.77 14.39 -0.62
C ARG A 14 9.90 13.76 -1.72
N HIS A 15 10.51 13.26 -2.80
CA HIS A 15 9.79 12.61 -3.89
C HIS A 15 9.33 11.19 -3.51
N ASN A 16 9.92 10.56 -2.49
CA ASN A 16 9.54 9.23 -2.02
C ASN A 16 8.48 9.24 -0.90
N GLY A 17 8.00 10.43 -0.49
CA GLY A 17 7.17 10.56 0.70
C GLY A 17 5.88 9.72 0.71
N LYS A 18 5.31 9.40 -0.47
CA LYS A 18 4.16 8.49 -0.57
C LYS A 18 4.54 7.06 -0.18
N VAL A 19 5.67 6.56 -0.68
CA VAL A 19 6.17 5.21 -0.42
C VAL A 19 6.60 5.09 1.04
N GLU A 20 7.37 6.05 1.54
CA GLU A 20 7.81 6.07 2.94
C GLU A 20 6.63 6.13 3.93
N ARG A 21 5.58 6.90 3.60
CA ARG A 21 4.37 6.93 4.43
C ARG A 21 3.67 5.58 4.44
N SER A 22 3.56 4.91 3.29
CA SER A 22 2.97 3.56 3.19
C SER A 22 3.72 2.59 4.09
N HIS A 23 5.05 2.52 3.97
CA HIS A 23 5.88 1.63 4.79
C HIS A 23 5.70 1.87 6.29
N ARG A 24 5.64 3.13 6.72
CA ARG A 24 5.37 3.45 8.13
C ARG A 24 3.99 2.99 8.59
N GLU A 25 2.96 3.11 7.76
CA GLU A 25 1.61 2.65 8.13
C GLU A 25 1.52 1.13 8.16
N ASP A 26 2.17 0.44 7.23
CA ASP A 26 2.26 -1.02 7.21
C ASP A 26 3.00 -1.53 8.45
N GLN A 27 4.09 -0.86 8.85
CA GLN A 27 4.79 -1.16 10.09
C GLN A 27 3.85 -1.09 11.30
N LYS A 28 3.10 0.00 11.43
CA LYS A 28 2.20 0.22 12.57
C LYS A 28 1.02 -0.74 12.60
N ARG A 29 0.42 -1.02 11.45
CA ARG A 29 -0.87 -1.73 11.37
C ARG A 29 -0.72 -3.24 11.18
N PHE A 30 0.38 -3.67 10.58
CA PHE A 30 0.62 -5.06 10.24
C PHE A 30 1.80 -5.60 11.05
N TYR A 31 3.02 -5.15 10.77
CA TYR A 31 4.21 -5.80 11.32
C TYR A 31 4.36 -5.66 12.85
N SER A 32 3.96 -4.55 13.45
CA SER A 32 4.07 -4.37 14.91
C SER A 32 3.03 -5.17 15.71
N CYS A 33 1.94 -5.60 15.09
CA CYS A 33 0.80 -6.24 15.77
C CYS A 33 0.65 -7.73 15.46
N HIS A 34 1.36 -8.24 14.45
CA HIS A 34 1.22 -9.62 13.99
C HIS A 34 2.53 -10.38 14.22
N SER A 35 2.40 -11.65 14.60
CA SER A 35 3.51 -12.60 14.65
C SER A 35 3.23 -13.70 13.63
N PHE A 36 4.29 -14.19 12.99
CA PHE A 36 4.18 -15.17 11.90
C PHE A 36 4.98 -16.42 12.27
N CYS A 37 4.35 -17.59 12.12
CA CYS A 37 5.00 -18.87 12.43
C CYS A 37 5.68 -19.49 11.20
N SER A 38 5.30 -19.07 9.99
CA SER A 38 5.90 -19.52 8.72
C SER A 38 5.71 -18.47 7.63
N LEU A 39 6.43 -18.63 6.50
CA LEU A 39 6.27 -17.75 5.34
C LEU A 39 4.89 -17.88 4.68
N ASP A 40 4.29 -19.08 4.70
CA ASP A 40 2.95 -19.30 4.15
C ASP A 40 1.86 -18.62 5.01
N ASP A 41 2.01 -18.68 6.33
CA ASP A 41 1.16 -17.95 7.28
C ASP A 41 1.29 -16.43 7.08
N PHE A 42 2.53 -15.92 6.92
CA PHE A 42 2.77 -14.52 6.56
C PHE A 42 2.04 -14.12 5.26
N ALA A 43 2.16 -14.91 4.20
CA ALA A 43 1.51 -14.61 2.92
C ALA A 43 -0.02 -14.57 3.04
N LYS A 44 -0.62 -15.49 3.81
CA LYS A 44 -2.06 -15.52 4.09
C LYS A 44 -2.51 -14.28 4.86
N GLN A 45 -1.80 -13.93 5.94
CA GLN A 45 -2.11 -12.75 6.74
C GLN A 45 -1.95 -11.45 5.92
N LEU A 46 -0.89 -11.38 5.09
CA LEU A 46 -0.63 -10.25 4.20
C LEU A 46 -1.73 -10.08 3.15
N ALA A 47 -2.23 -11.18 2.57
CA ALA A 47 -3.33 -11.13 1.61
C ALA A 47 -4.62 -10.57 2.24
N VAL A 48 -4.94 -10.99 3.48
CA VAL A 48 -6.08 -10.47 4.23
C VAL A 48 -5.90 -8.99 4.55
N HIS A 49 -4.70 -8.59 4.99
CA HIS A 49 -4.38 -7.19 5.27
C HIS A 49 -4.54 -6.32 4.00
N ASN A 50 -3.96 -6.74 2.88
CA ASN A 50 -4.06 -6.04 1.61
C ASN A 50 -5.52 -5.92 1.13
N ARG A 51 -6.31 -6.98 1.27
CA ARG A 51 -7.74 -6.93 0.96
C ARG A 51 -8.46 -5.89 1.82
N ARG A 52 -8.21 -5.85 3.13
CA ARG A 52 -8.83 -4.85 4.01
C ARG A 52 -8.41 -3.44 3.64
N SER A 53 -7.13 -3.18 3.45
CA SER A 53 -6.60 -1.86 3.10
C SER A 53 -7.14 -1.36 1.75
N ASN A 54 -7.25 -2.23 0.75
CA ASN A 54 -7.76 -1.87 -0.58
C ASN A 54 -9.27 -1.68 -0.67
N ASN A 55 -10.04 -2.24 0.29
CA ASN A 55 -11.49 -2.06 0.38
C ASN A 55 -11.89 -0.99 1.41
N PHE A 56 -10.92 -0.38 2.11
CA PHE A 56 -11.23 0.62 3.13
C PHE A 56 -11.45 2.00 2.47
N PRO A 57 -12.63 2.63 2.64
CA PRO A 57 -12.89 3.96 2.09
C PRO A 57 -12.02 5.01 2.77
N MET A 58 -11.44 5.92 1.98
CA MET A 58 -10.50 6.90 2.51
C MET A 58 -10.78 8.32 2.03
N ARG A 59 -10.62 9.29 2.94
CA ARG A 59 -10.88 10.72 2.70
C ARG A 59 -10.23 11.28 1.42
N PRO A 60 -8.96 10.96 1.08
CA PRO A 60 -8.32 11.52 -0.12
C PRO A 60 -8.96 11.06 -1.44
N LEU A 61 -9.75 9.98 -1.42
CA LEU A 61 -10.43 9.41 -2.59
C LEU A 61 -11.93 9.72 -2.56
N SER A 62 -12.34 10.83 -1.94
CA SER A 62 -13.76 11.20 -1.77
C SER A 62 -14.57 10.10 -1.07
N TRP A 63 -13.96 9.42 -0.09
CA TRP A 63 -14.55 8.30 0.64
C TRP A 63 -14.81 7.03 -0.19
N LEU A 64 -14.20 6.92 -1.36
CA LEU A 64 -14.09 5.65 -2.09
C LEU A 64 -12.93 4.83 -1.54
N SER A 65 -13.04 3.52 -1.66
CA SER A 65 -11.91 2.62 -1.45
C SER A 65 -10.92 2.67 -2.63
N PRO A 66 -9.64 2.34 -2.42
CA PRO A 66 -8.67 2.26 -3.51
C PRO A 66 -9.14 1.43 -4.70
N ILE A 67 -9.81 0.29 -4.46
CA ILE A 67 -10.31 -0.55 -5.54
C ILE A 67 -11.43 0.13 -6.34
N GLU A 68 -12.42 0.72 -5.66
CA GLU A 68 -13.52 1.46 -6.32
C GLU A 68 -12.99 2.64 -7.13
N PHE A 69 -12.01 3.37 -6.58
CA PHE A 69 -11.37 4.47 -7.29
C PHE A 69 -10.65 3.99 -8.55
N THR A 70 -9.92 2.86 -8.50
CA THR A 70 -9.20 2.35 -9.67
C THR A 70 -10.12 1.91 -10.80
N VAL A 71 -11.28 1.33 -10.49
CA VAL A 71 -12.26 0.86 -11.49
C VAL A 71 -12.78 2.01 -12.37
N GLN A 72 -12.75 3.26 -11.88
CA GLN A 72 -13.16 4.44 -12.67
C GLN A 72 -12.22 4.78 -13.84
N TYR A 73 -10.98 4.28 -13.83
CA TYR A 73 -9.94 4.60 -14.82
C TYR A 73 -9.52 3.39 -15.67
N VAL A 74 -10.29 2.30 -15.59
CA VAL A 74 -10.17 1.11 -16.46
C VAL A 74 -11.16 1.26 -17.61
#